data_AF-A0A3B0LYX1-F1
#
_entry.id   AF-A0A3B0LYX1-F1
#
_cell.length_a   1.000
_cell.length_b   1.000
_cell.length_c   1.000
_cell.angle_alpha   90.00
_cell.angle_beta   90.00
_cell.angle_gamma   90.00
#
_symmetry.space_group_name_H-M   'P 1'
#
loop_
_entity.id
_entity.type
_entity.pdbx_description
1 polymer ?
#
loop_
_entity_poly.entity_id
_entity_poly.type
_entity_poly.pdbx_seq_one_letter_code
_entity_poly.pdbx_strand_id
1 'polypeptide(L)'
;MVSDLNMLFSSRPLSGSLEVYDELERSILNYGVIDVVDVDILNDDRTELLRKNIYQSLVLFEPRLQDITVKLQNNSPENIVFWVQGLFWGKRIVFSVTWSSVAYSYSIFWGE
;
A
#
# COMPACT_ATOMS: atom_id res chain seq x y z
N MET A 1 -5.03 -14.11 -5.50
CA MET A 1 -4.09 -13.43 -4.57
C MET A 1 -3.09 -12.58 -5.32
N VAL A 2 -2.14 -13.15 -6.09
CA VAL A 2 -1.15 -12.34 -6.83
C VAL A 2 -1.81 -11.34 -7.80
N SER A 3 -2.80 -11.81 -8.57
CA SER A 3 -3.64 -10.95 -9.43
C SER A 3 -4.34 -9.84 -8.66
N ASP A 4 -4.89 -10.18 -7.50
CA ASP A 4 -5.73 -9.29 -6.70
C ASP A 4 -4.88 -8.21 -6.03
N LEU A 5 -3.69 -8.57 -5.55
CA LEU A 5 -2.71 -7.63 -5.03
C LEU A 5 -2.14 -6.74 -6.15
N ASN A 6 -1.83 -7.31 -7.32
CA ASN A 6 -1.43 -6.50 -8.48
C ASN A 6 -2.51 -5.46 -8.83
N MET A 7 -3.79 -5.86 -8.80
CA MET A 7 -4.91 -4.96 -9.03
C MET A 7 -5.00 -3.89 -7.94
N LEU A 8 -4.83 -4.25 -6.65
CA LEU A 8 -4.85 -3.31 -5.53
C LEU A 8 -3.75 -2.25 -5.65
N PHE A 9 -2.51 -2.65 -5.91
CA PHE A 9 -1.38 -1.71 -5.97
C PHE A 9 -1.29 -0.93 -7.29
N SER A 10 -1.99 -1.37 -8.34
CA SER A 10 -2.10 -0.61 -9.60
C SER A 10 -3.31 0.32 -9.66
N SER A 11 -4.29 0.11 -8.77
CA SER A 11 -5.49 0.94 -8.70
C SER A 11 -5.21 2.25 -7.96
N ARG A 12 -5.80 3.34 -8.47
CA ARG A 12 -5.70 4.67 -7.87
C ARG A 12 -7.05 5.04 -7.23
N PRO A 13 -7.14 5.08 -5.90
CA PRO A 13 -8.37 5.48 -5.22
C PRO A 13 -8.65 6.97 -5.44
N LEU A 14 -9.93 7.34 -5.44
CA LEU A 14 -10.37 8.72 -5.72
C LEU A 14 -10.20 9.69 -4.55
N SER A 15 -9.74 9.24 -3.38
CA SER A 15 -9.91 9.92 -2.10
C SER A 15 -9.06 11.20 -1.99
N GLY A 16 -9.64 12.32 -2.41
CA GLY A 16 -9.13 13.68 -2.20
C GLY A 16 -10.00 14.58 -1.32
N SER A 17 -11.26 14.26 -1.00
CA SER A 17 -12.13 15.25 -0.31
C SER A 17 -13.50 14.80 0.22
N LEU A 18 -13.86 13.52 0.24
CA LEU A 18 -15.26 13.16 0.52
C LEU A 18 -15.46 12.67 1.95
N GLU A 19 -16.40 13.35 2.60
CA GLU A 19 -16.95 13.19 3.95
C GLU A 19 -16.83 11.79 4.55
N VAL A 20 -16.50 11.75 5.84
CA VAL A 20 -16.28 10.56 6.67
C VAL A 20 -17.56 9.73 6.74
N TYR A 21 -17.74 8.83 5.77
CA TYR A 21 -18.65 7.71 5.88
C TYR A 21 -17.81 6.43 5.82
N ASP A 22 -17.80 5.66 6.90
CA ASP A 22 -17.00 4.43 7.04
C ASP A 22 -17.26 3.42 5.91
N GLU A 23 -18.46 3.45 5.32
CA GLU A 23 -18.85 2.59 4.21
C GLU A 23 -18.18 2.99 2.89
N LEU A 24 -17.83 4.27 2.70
CA LEU A 24 -17.13 4.75 1.51
C LEU A 24 -15.69 4.23 1.48
N GLU A 25 -15.02 4.07 2.62
CA GLU A 25 -13.64 3.56 2.67
C GLU A 25 -13.50 2.16 2.07
N ARG A 26 -14.57 1.36 2.11
CA ARG A 26 -14.61 0.00 1.55
C ARG A 26 -15.18 -0.06 0.13
N SER A 27 -15.58 1.08 -0.43
CA SER A 27 -16.15 1.17 -1.77
C SER A 27 -15.12 0.85 -2.85
N ILE A 28 -15.58 0.32 -3.99
CA ILE A 28 -14.75 0.12 -5.18
C ILE A 28 -14.14 1.44 -5.69
N LEU A 29 -14.76 2.59 -5.39
CA LEU A 29 -14.26 3.92 -5.71
C LEU A 29 -12.97 4.27 -4.96
N ASN A 30 -12.77 3.65 -3.79
CA ASN A 30 -11.60 3.80 -2.95
C ASN A 30 -10.73 2.55 -2.95
N TYR A 31 -10.95 1.63 -3.90
CA TYR A 31 -10.11 0.46 -4.08
C TYR A 31 -8.73 0.88 -4.60
N GLY A 32 -7.70 0.59 -3.83
CA GLY A 32 -6.32 0.90 -4.18
C GLY A 32 -5.51 1.30 -2.95
N VAL A 33 -4.27 1.76 -3.18
CA VAL A 33 -3.44 2.35 -2.12
C VAL A 33 -3.39 3.85 -2.31
N ILE A 34 -3.75 4.59 -1.26
CA ILE A 34 -3.71 6.06 -1.28
C ILE A 34 -2.26 6.52 -1.43
N ASP A 35 -2.04 7.45 -2.35
CA ASP A 35 -0.73 8.03 -2.62
C ASP A 35 -0.49 9.29 -1.77
N VAL A 36 0.78 9.65 -1.60
CA VAL A 36 1.24 10.87 -0.94
C VAL A 36 1.69 11.85 -2.00
N VAL A 37 0.80 12.79 -2.35
CA VAL A 37 1.04 13.80 -3.40
C VAL A 37 1.64 15.09 -2.83
N ASP A 38 1.78 15.19 -1.50
CA ASP A 38 2.21 16.43 -0.86
C ASP A 38 3.75 16.58 -0.88
N VAL A 39 4.17 17.72 -1.42
CA VAL A 39 5.56 18.10 -1.69
C VAL A 39 6.25 18.58 -0.40
N ASP A 40 5.47 19.04 0.60
CA ASP A 40 5.99 19.69 1.81
C ASP A 40 6.20 18.72 2.99
N ILE A 41 5.91 17.42 2.80
CA ILE A 41 6.09 16.41 3.86
C ILE A 41 7.57 16.02 4.00
N LEU A 42 8.07 16.02 5.25
CA LEU A 42 9.40 15.52 5.60
C LEU A 42 9.55 14.04 5.20
N ASN A 43 10.74 13.61 4.78
CA ASN A 43 10.96 12.25 4.28
C ASN A 43 10.54 11.15 5.26
N ASP A 44 10.71 11.35 6.57
CA ASP A 44 10.33 10.38 7.59
C ASP A 44 8.80 10.27 7.73
N ASP A 45 8.10 11.42 7.71
CA ASP A 45 6.64 11.48 7.75
C ASP A 45 6.00 10.86 6.50
N ARG A 46 6.60 11.10 5.32
CA ARG A 46 6.18 10.49 4.04
C ARG A 46 6.29 8.98 4.12
N THR A 47 7.42 8.49 4.61
CA THR A 47 7.67 7.05 4.71
C THR A 47 6.66 6.36 5.62
N GLU A 48 6.35 6.97 6.76
CA GLU A 48 5.36 6.45 7.69
C GLU A 48 3.94 6.49 7.12
N LEU A 49 3.58 7.56 6.39
CA LEU A 49 2.29 7.67 5.73
C LEU A 49 2.11 6.62 4.63
N LEU A 50 3.11 6.42 3.78
CA LEU A 50 3.11 5.34 2.77
C LEU A 50 2.96 3.96 3.43
N ARG A 51 3.74 3.70 4.49
CA ARG A 51 3.66 2.44 5.26
C ARG A 51 2.25 2.21 5.80
N LYS A 52 1.64 3.25 6.38
CA LYS A 52 0.28 3.21 6.92
C LYS A 52 -0.75 2.95 5.81
N ASN A 53 -0.66 3.64 4.68
CA ASN A 53 -1.57 3.48 3.55
C ASN A 53 -1.51 2.07 2.98
N ILE A 54 -0.30 1.50 2.81
CA ILE A 54 -0.11 0.10 2.39
C ILE A 54 -0.80 -0.84 3.38
N TYR A 55 -0.54 -0.68 4.67
CA TYR A 55 -1.14 -1.54 5.70
C TYR A 55 -2.67 -1.47 5.71
N GLN A 56 -3.24 -0.27 5.71
CA GLN A 56 -4.70 -0.07 5.74
C GLN A 56 -5.37 -0.67 4.50
N SER A 57 -4.79 -0.46 3.31
CA SER A 57 -5.33 -0.99 2.06
C SER A 57 -5.35 -2.52 2.05
N LEU A 58 -4.29 -3.16 2.57
CA LEU A 58 -4.23 -4.62 2.70
C LEU A 58 -5.27 -5.15 3.71
N VAL A 59 -5.44 -4.48 4.85
CA VAL A 59 -6.44 -4.87 5.86
C VAL A 59 -7.87 -4.74 5.32
N LEU A 60 -8.14 -3.69 4.54
CA LEU A 60 -9.47 -3.42 3.98
C LEU A 60 -9.82 -4.34 2.81
N PHE A 61 -8.87 -4.51 1.87
CA PHE A 61 -9.14 -5.12 0.58
C PHE A 61 -8.55 -6.52 0.40
N GLU A 62 -7.69 -6.99 1.31
CA GLU A 62 -7.19 -8.38 1.31
C GLU A 62 -7.34 -9.08 2.68
N PRO A 63 -8.59 -9.34 3.14
CA PRO A 63 -8.85 -9.96 4.44
C PRO A 63 -8.33 -11.41 4.56
N ARG A 64 -7.96 -12.05 3.44
CA ARG A 64 -7.34 -13.38 3.42
C ARG A 64 -5.89 -13.35 3.88
N LEU A 65 -5.24 -12.18 3.83
CA LEU A 65 -3.90 -11.95 4.34
C LEU A 65 -3.99 -11.47 5.79
N GLN A 66 -3.52 -12.30 6.71
CA GLN A 66 -3.57 -12.06 8.15
C GLN A 66 -2.17 -11.72 8.69
N ASP A 67 -2.09 -11.24 9.93
CA ASP A 67 -0.83 -10.91 10.61
C ASP A 67 0.13 -10.04 9.76
N ILE A 68 -0.44 -9.06 9.06
CA ILE A 68 0.30 -8.20 8.13
C ILE A 68 1.32 -7.37 8.91
N THR A 69 2.56 -7.37 8.45
CA THR A 69 3.59 -6.40 8.86
C THR A 69 4.18 -5.74 7.63
N VAL A 70 4.29 -4.41 7.67
CA VAL A 70 4.94 -3.61 6.63
C VAL A 70 6.18 -2.96 7.23
N LYS A 71 7.36 -3.23 6.68
CA LYS A 71 8.65 -2.71 7.14
C LYS A 71 9.36 -1.96 6.03
N LEU A 72 9.98 -0.84 6.35
CA LEU A 72 10.86 -0.14 5.42
C LEU A 72 12.08 -1.02 5.11
N GLN A 73 12.37 -1.21 3.84
CA GLN A 73 13.57 -1.92 3.35
C GLN A 73 14.59 -0.92 2.78
N ASN A 74 14.12 0.02 1.96
CA ASN A 74 14.97 1.03 1.33
C ASN A 74 14.22 2.36 1.24
N ASN A 75 14.92 3.46 1.47
CA ASN A 75 14.41 4.82 1.32
C ASN A 75 15.39 5.61 0.46
N SER A 76 15.17 5.58 -0.86
CA SER A 76 15.92 6.41 -1.81
C SER A 76 15.03 7.55 -2.30
N PRO A 77 15.60 8.68 -2.77
CA PRO A 77 14.82 9.82 -3.25
C PRO A 77 13.82 9.47 -4.36
N GLU A 78 14.17 8.50 -5.22
CA GLU A 78 13.36 8.09 -6.36
C GLU A 78 12.38 6.95 -6.03
N ASN A 79 12.77 6.08 -5.09
CA ASN A 79 12.04 4.87 -4.77
C ASN A 79 12.09 4.56 -3.27
N ILE A 80 10.91 4.31 -2.70
CA ILE A 80 10.76 3.81 -1.33
C ILE A 80 10.26 2.38 -1.41
N VAL A 81 10.98 1.46 -0.77
CA VAL A 81 10.69 0.02 -0.82
C VAL A 81 10.30 -0.48 0.56
N PHE A 82 9.17 -1.18 0.61
CA PHE A 82 8.66 -1.82 1.81
C PHE A 82 8.64 -3.34 1.64
N TRP A 83 9.01 -4.06 2.69
CA TRP A 83 8.73 -5.48 2.83
C TRP A 83 7.39 -5.69 3.53
N VAL A 84 6.52 -6.45 2.87
CA VAL A 84 5.24 -6.89 3.41
C VAL A 84 5.35 -8.38 3.70
N GLN A 85 5.07 -8.75 4.95
CA GLN A 85 4.89 -10.13 5.37
C GLN A 85 3.47 -10.31 5.89
N GLY A 86 2.91 -11.51 5.71
CA GLY A 86 1.65 -11.90 6.33
C GLY A 86 1.41 -13.40 6.19
N LEU A 87 0.28 -13.87 6.73
CA LEU A 87 -0.18 -15.25 6.64
C LEU A 87 -1.34 -15.35 5.66
N PHE A 88 -1.18 -16.20 4.64
CA PHE A 88 -2.25 -16.60 3.73
C PHE A 88 -2.53 -18.08 3.94
N TRP A 89 -3.72 -18.41 4.45
CA TRP A 89 -4.11 -19.78 4.82
C TRP A 89 -3.07 -20.49 5.71
N GLY A 90 -2.55 -19.77 6.71
CA GLY A 90 -1.53 -20.27 7.63
C GLY A 90 -0.12 -20.37 7.06
N LYS A 91 0.09 -20.07 5.77
CA LYS A 91 1.42 -20.00 5.16
C LYS A 91 1.93 -18.57 5.17
N ARG A 92 3.16 -18.38 5.63
CA ARG A 92 3.83 -17.10 5.54
C ARG A 92 4.13 -16.77 4.08
N ILE A 93 3.72 -15.58 3.67
CA ILE A 93 4.09 -14.99 2.39
C ILE A 93 4.88 -13.71 2.63
N VAL A 94 5.76 -13.37 1.69
CA VAL A 94 6.57 -12.16 1.71
C VAL A 94 6.62 -11.60 0.31
N PHE A 95 6.44 -10.29 0.18
CA PHE A 95 6.61 -9.56 -1.07
C PHE A 95 7.11 -8.14 -0.78
N SER A 96 7.67 -7.51 -1.80
CA SER A 96 8.12 -6.13 -1.75
C SER A 96 7.10 -5.23 -2.43
N VAL A 97 6.90 -4.04 -1.87
CA VAL A 97 6.11 -2.96 -2.47
C VAL A 97 7.06 -1.80 -2.70
N THR A 98 7.16 -1.35 -3.95
CA THR A 98 7.96 -0.18 -4.34
C THR A 98 7.04 0.96 -4.69
N TRP A 99 7.23 2.10 -4.02
CA TRP A 99 6.62 3.37 -4.39
C TRP A 99 7.63 4.25 -5.13
N SER A 100 7.24 4.79 -6.27
CA SER A 100 8.07 5.70 -7.08
C SER A 100 7.63 7.15 -6.89
N SER A 101 8.56 8.02 -6.50
CA SER A 101 8.31 9.47 -6.41
C SER A 101 8.23 10.17 -7.77
N VAL A 102 8.67 9.51 -8.83
CA VAL A 102 8.62 10.04 -10.21
C VAL A 102 7.26 9.74 -10.85
N ALA A 103 6.79 8.50 -10.70
CA ALA A 103 5.54 8.05 -11.32
C ALA A 103 4.31 8.25 -10.41
N TYR A 104 4.52 8.48 -9.10
CA TYR A 104 3.47 8.48 -8.09
C TYR A 104 2.62 7.21 -8.21
N SER A 105 3.29 6.06 -8.08
CA SER A 105 2.66 4.75 -8.27
C SER A 105 3.34 3.69 -7.43
N TYR A 106 2.55 2.67 -7.06
CA TYR A 106 3.04 1.46 -6.41
C TYR A 106 3.26 0.34 -7.42
N SER A 107 4.20 -0.54 -7.11
CA SER A 107 4.45 -1.79 -7.82
C SER A 107 4.80 -2.86 -6.80
N ILE A 108 4.47 -4.12 -7.10
CA ILE A 108 4.80 -5.24 -6.22
C ILE A 108 5.75 -6.22 -6.90
N PHE A 109 6.66 -6.76 -6.11
CA PHE A 109 7.61 -7.77 -6.53
C PHE A 109 7.57 -8.93 -5.54
N TRP A 110 7.34 -10.12 -6.07
CA TRP A 110 7.44 -11.36 -5.32
C TRP A 110 8.90 -11.80 -5.38
N GLY A 111 9.53 -12.08 -4.24
CA GLY A 111 10.86 -12.68 -4.25
C GLY A 111 10.81 -14.05 -4.92
N GLU A 112 11.85 -14.38 -5.69
CA GLU A 112 12.17 -15.77 -6.06
C GLU A 112 12.75 -16.53 -4.87
#